data_AF-U1RDS4-F1
#
_entry.id   AF-U1RDS4-F1
#
_cell.length_a   1.000
_cell.length_b   1.000
_cell.length_c   1.000
_cell.angle_alpha   90.00
_cell.angle_beta   90.00
_cell.angle_gamma   90.00
#
_symmetry.space_group_name_H-M   'P 1'
#
loop_
_entity.id
_entity.type
_entity.pdbx_description
1 polymer ?
#
loop_
_entity_poly.entity_id
_entity_poly.type
_entity_poly.pdbx_seq_one_letter_code
_entity_poly.pdbx_strand_id
1 'polypeptide(L)' 'MTTAINMFLKTTIRENGILFNLKLDLPNDVTAAIQEGRSISIDESVPSYESIDDLKAALYI' A
#
# COMPACT_ATOMS: atom_id res chain seq x y z
N MET A 1 -24.29 11.68 -21.41
CA MET A 1 -23.38 11.41 -20.28
C MET A 1 -23.29 9.93 -19.87
N THR A 2 -24.23 9.07 -20.29
CA THR A 2 -24.23 7.63 -19.94
C THR A 2 -23.20 6.78 -20.69
N THR A 3 -22.77 7.18 -21.90
CA THR A 3 -21.79 6.40 -22.69
C THR A 3 -20.44 6.25 -21.99
N ALA A 4 -19.89 7.33 -21.43
CA ALA A 4 -18.62 7.29 -20.73
C ALA A 4 -18.67 6.39 -19.49
N ILE A 5 -19.77 6.47 -18.72
CA ILE A 5 -20.00 5.62 -17.54
C ILE A 5 -20.09 4.14 -17.95
N ASN A 6 -20.84 3.82 -19.01
CA ASN A 6 -20.99 2.45 -19.48
C ASN A 6 -19.69 1.87 -20.04
N MET A 7 -18.88 2.70 -20.71
CA MET A 7 -17.56 2.28 -21.18
C MET A 7 -16.64 2.00 -19.99
N PHE A 8 -16.61 2.88 -18.99
CA PHE A 8 -15.83 2.71 -17.76
C PHE A 8 -16.18 1.45 -16.95
N LEU A 9 -17.47 1.14 -16.80
CA LEU A 9 -17.90 -0.05 -16.05
C LEU A 9 -17.57 -1.37 -16.78
N LYS A 10 -17.70 -1.40 -18.11
CA LYS A 10 -17.39 -2.60 -18.90
C LYS A 10 -15.90 -2.96 -18.85
N THR A 11 -15.05 -1.96 -18.86
CA THR A 11 -13.60 -2.12 -18.83
C THR A 11 -13.10 -2.46 -17.43
N THR A 12 -13.61 -1.80 -16.37
CA THR A 12 -13.26 -2.14 -14.98
C THR A 12 -13.57 -3.59 -14.62
N ILE A 13 -14.72 -4.10 -15.07
CA ILE A 13 -15.10 -5.51 -14.87
C ILE A 13 -14.14 -6.44 -15.64
N ARG A 14 -13.78 -6.11 -16.89
CA ARG A 14 -12.90 -6.95 -17.73
C ARG A 14 -11.48 -7.04 -17.18
N GLU A 15 -10.96 -5.93 -16.64
CA GLU A 15 -9.59 -5.82 -16.16
C GLU A 15 -9.45 -6.12 -14.65
N ASN A 16 -10.57 -6.40 -13.97
CA ASN A 16 -10.64 -6.62 -12.52
C ASN A 16 -9.95 -5.50 -11.72
N GLY A 17 -10.17 -4.25 -12.13
CA GLY A 17 -9.46 -3.10 -11.58
C GLY A 17 -9.93 -1.76 -12.15
N ILE A 18 -9.37 -0.66 -11.65
CA ILE A 18 -9.63 0.69 -12.16
C ILE A 18 -8.63 1.00 -13.29
N LEU A 19 -9.15 1.47 -14.42
CA LEU A 19 -8.40 1.80 -15.65
C LEU A 19 -7.34 2.90 -15.53
N PHE A 20 -7.30 3.59 -14.39
CA PHE A 20 -6.38 4.68 -14.15
C PHE A 20 -5.90 4.64 -12.71
N ASN A 21 -4.66 5.06 -12.50
CA ASN A 21 -4.13 5.21 -11.16
C ASN A 21 -4.93 6.29 -10.43
N LEU A 22 -5.52 5.91 -9.29
CA LEU A 22 -6.20 6.83 -8.39
C LEU A 22 -5.15 7.78 -7.80
N LYS A 23 -5.17 9.04 -8.25
CA LYS A 23 -4.41 10.12 -7.61
C LYS A 23 -5.27 10.67 -6.47
N LEU A 24 -5.19 10.01 -5.33
CA LEU A 24 -5.70 10.58 -4.08
C LEU A 24 -4.60 11.49 -3.54
N ASP A 25 -4.84 12.81 -3.54
CA ASP A 25 -3.90 13.82 -2.99
C ASP A 25 -3.84 13.77 -1.45
N LEU A 26 -4.62 12.88 -0.83
CA LEU A 26 -4.58 12.61 0.61
C LEU A 26 -3.66 11.41 0.86
N PRO A 27 -2.68 11.53 1.78
CA PRO A 27 -1.91 10.37 2.21
C PRO A 27 -2.89 9.36 2.81
N ASN A 28 -3.08 8.24 2.11
CA ASN A 28 -3.76 7.08 2.67
C ASN A 28 -2.84 6.44 3.73
N ASP A 29 -3.40 5.64 4.64
CA ASP A 29 -2.63 5.00 5.72
C ASP A 29 -1.40 4.24 5.20
N VAL A 30 -1.47 3.72 3.97
CA VAL A 30 -0.36 3.07 3.26
C VAL A 30 0.79 4.04 2.96
N THR A 31 0.51 5.28 2.56
CA THR A 31 1.54 6.31 2.32
C THR A 31 2.17 6.79 3.62
N ALA A 32 1.38 6.85 4.71
CA ALA A 32 1.90 7.17 6.04
C ALA A 32 2.87 6.07 6.54
N ALA A 33 2.52 4.80 6.33
CA ALA A 33 3.38 3.65 6.67
C ALA A 33 4.72 3.66 5.90
N ILE A 34 4.76 4.18 4.67
CA ILE A 34 6.02 4.34 3.91
C ILE A 34 6.93 5.37 4.59
N GLN A 35 6.37 6.49 5.07
CA GLN A 35 7.15 7.51 5.77
C GLN A 35 7.65 7.00 7.11
N GLU A 36 6.80 6.29 7.85
CA GLU A 36 7.15 5.62 9.11
C GLU A 36 8.26 4.58 8.91
N GLY A 37 8.17 3.74 7.88
CA GLY A 37 9.20 2.76 7.55
C GLY A 37 10.55 3.41 7.21
N ARG A 38 10.56 4.59 6.58
CA ARG A 38 11.80 5.36 6.35
C ARG A 38 12.40 5.89 7.65
N SER A 39 11.56 6.37 8.57
CA SER A 39 12.01 6.84 9.88
C SER A 39 12.59 5.70 10.72
N ILE A 40 11.91 4.54 10.76
CA ILE A 40 12.36 3.34 11.46
C ILE A 40 13.71 2.83 10.93
N SER A 41 13.94 2.92 9.61
CA SER A 41 15.19 2.44 9.00
C SER A 41 16.44 3.24 9.41
N ILE A 42 16.26 4.47 9.91
CA ILE A 42 17.35 5.35 10.34
C ILE A 42 17.50 5.32 11.86
N ASP A 43 16.46 4.92 12.57
CA ASP A 43 16.41 4.88 14.02
C ASP A 43 17.11 3.62 14.57
N GLU A 44 18.27 3.81 15.19
CA GLU A 44 19.03 2.74 15.87
C GLU A 44 18.30 2.16 17.09
N SER A 45 17.22 2.79 17.57
CA SER A 45 16.42 2.29 18.70
C SER A 45 15.47 1.16 18.31
N VAL A 46 15.18 0.97 17.02
CA VAL A 46 14.27 -0.07 16.55
C VAL A 46 15.04 -1.39 16.35
N PRO A 47 14.53 -2.53 16.86
CA PRO A 47 15.18 -3.82 16.69
C PRO A 47 15.29 -4.20 15.21
N SER A 48 16.51 -4.46 14.77
CA SER A 48 16.81 -5.08 13.48
C SER A 48 16.88 -6.60 13.64
N TYR A 49 16.47 -7.33 12.60
CA TYR A 49 16.45 -8.78 12.59
C TYR A 49 17.26 -9.30 11.41
N GLU A 50 18.18 -10.23 11.66
CA GLU A 50 19.05 -10.81 10.63
C GLU A 50 18.41 -12.02 9.94
N SER A 51 17.40 -12.64 10.56
CA SER A 51 16.65 -13.78 10.03
C SER A 51 15.15 -13.51 9.98
N ILE A 52 14.49 -14.08 8.96
CA ILE A 52 13.03 -14.11 8.83
C ILE A 52 12.38 -14.82 10.02
N ASP A 53 13.05 -15.81 10.60
CA ASP A 53 12.52 -16.56 11.74
C ASP A 53 12.48 -15.70 13.01
N ASP A 54 13.49 -14.86 13.24
CA ASP A 54 13.54 -13.92 14.37
C ASP A 54 12.50 -12.80 14.21
N LEU A 55 12.34 -12.29 12.99
CA LEU A 55 11.32 -11.29 12.65
C LEU A 55 9.91 -11.85 12.91
N LYS A 56 9.64 -13.09 12.49
CA LYS A 56 8.35 -13.75 12.73
C LYS A 56 8.11 -13.95 14.22
N ALA A 57 9.10 -14.41 14.98
CA ALA A 57 8.98 -14.60 16.43
C ALA A 57 8.56 -13.31 17.16
N ALA A 58 9.07 -12.15 16.73
CA ALA A 58 8.70 -10.85 17.29
C ALA A 58 7.30 -10.36 16.89
N LEU A 59 6.80 -10.76 15.71
CA LEU A 59 5.49 -10.35 15.18
C LEU A 59 4.31 -11.20 15.69
N TYR A 60 4.57 -12.45 16.09
CA TYR A 60 3.54 -13.40 16.54
C TYR A 60 3.36 -13.45 18.07
N ILE A 61 3.71 -12.37 18.78
CA ILE A 61 3.43 -12.19 20.22
C ILE A 61 1.94 -11.84 20.44
#